data_AF-A0A4Y6RCC8-F1
#
_entry.id   AF-A0A4Y6RCC8-F1
#
_cell.length_a   1.000
_cell.length_b   1.000
_cell.length_c   1.000
_cell.angle_alpha   90.00
_cell.angle_beta   90.00
_cell.angle_gamma   90.00
#
_symmetry.space_group_name_H-M   'P 1'
#
loop_
_entity.id
_entity.type
_entity.pdbx_description
1 polymer ?
#
loop_
_entity_poly.entity_id
_entity_poly.type
_entity_poly.pdbx_seq_one_letter_code
_entity_poly.pdbx_strand_id
1 'polypeptide(L)'
;MSVLRELDELLRSDDDEYERLDLFLEADALIGQLQSADVPALLALWQARSLCWQQRLTQASGSIDGAVLRALLAGLLQIKEATHGVFELMARLPPVADTSPLSEALLDYAEQAWHAHQARQRQIQISCWSCGLSGRLLKRLGLSSWKDAGL
;
A
#
# COMPACT_ATOMS: atom_id res chain seq x y z
N MET A 1 -6.47 -19.06 17.54
CA MET A 1 -6.91 -17.65 17.37
C MET A 1 -6.95 -17.36 15.88
N SER A 2 -7.75 -16.39 15.42
CA SER A 2 -7.74 -15.99 14.00
C SER A 2 -6.52 -15.10 13.73
N VAL A 3 -5.81 -15.32 12.63
CA VAL A 3 -4.63 -14.54 12.20
C VAL A 3 -4.94 -13.03 12.23
N LEU A 4 -6.12 -12.63 11.75
CA LEU A 4 -6.54 -11.22 11.76
C LEU A 4 -6.68 -10.63 13.17
N ARG A 5 -7.13 -11.43 14.15
CA ARG A 5 -7.29 -10.97 15.53
C ARG A 5 -5.93 -10.76 16.19
N GLU A 6 -5.02 -11.71 15.96
CA GLU A 6 -3.65 -11.65 16.46
C GLU A 6 -2.88 -10.48 15.84
N LEU A 7 -3.01 -10.29 14.53
CA LEU A 7 -2.46 -9.14 13.83
C LEU A 7 -3.02 -7.81 14.37
N ASP A 8 -4.34 -7.72 14.59
CA ASP A 8 -4.95 -6.51 15.15
C ASP A 8 -4.44 -6.22 16.57
N GLU A 9 -4.33 -7.25 17.42
CA GLU A 9 -3.80 -7.12 18.78
C GLU A 9 -2.34 -6.64 18.74
N LEU A 10 -1.49 -7.26 17.90
CA LEU A 10 -0.06 -6.95 17.77
C LEU A 10 0.18 -5.52 17.26
N LEU A 11 -0.55 -5.09 16.24
CA LEU A 11 -0.39 -3.74 15.67
C LEU A 11 -0.90 -2.64 16.60
N ARG A 12 -1.69 -2.99 17.62
CA ARG A 12 -2.20 -2.09 18.67
C ARG A 12 -1.32 -2.04 19.92
N SER A 13 -0.24 -2.81 19.96
CA SER A 13 0.73 -2.77 21.07
C SER A 13 1.28 -1.36 21.27
N ASP A 14 1.79 -1.10 22.47
CA ASP A 14 2.42 0.17 22.82
C ASP A 14 3.64 0.45 21.92
N ASP A 15 3.90 1.72 21.62
CA ASP A 15 4.96 2.14 20.70
C ASP A 15 6.35 1.70 21.19
N ASP A 16 6.64 1.86 22.49
CA ASP A 16 7.92 1.48 23.06
C ASP A 16 8.10 -0.04 23.06
N GLU A 17 7.01 -0.79 23.22
CA GLU A 17 7.04 -2.25 23.17
C GLU A 17 7.22 -2.77 21.74
N TYR A 18 6.49 -2.18 20.78
CA TYR A 18 6.50 -2.60 19.39
C TYR A 18 7.88 -2.46 18.74
N GLU A 19 8.55 -1.33 18.99
CA GLU A 19 9.90 -1.10 18.49
C GLU A 19 10.94 -1.92 19.24
N ARG A 20 10.89 -1.96 20.57
CA ARG A 20 11.89 -2.67 21.39
C ARG A 20 11.90 -4.18 21.18
N LEU A 21 10.75 -4.77 20.88
CA LEU A 21 10.61 -6.22 20.67
C LEU A 21 10.64 -6.63 19.20
N ASP A 22 10.94 -5.71 18.28
CA ASP A 22 10.95 -5.97 16.83
C ASP A 22 9.63 -6.61 16.34
N LEU A 23 8.49 -6.20 16.90
CA LEU A 23 7.18 -6.80 16.60
C LEU A 23 6.77 -6.63 15.12
N PHE A 24 7.48 -5.79 14.37
CA PHE A 24 7.30 -5.69 12.92
C PHE A 24 7.64 -6.99 12.18
N LEU A 25 8.56 -7.81 12.69
CA LEU A 25 8.89 -9.12 12.10
C LEU A 25 7.76 -10.13 12.33
N GLU A 26 7.16 -10.10 13.51
CA GLU A 26 6.00 -10.94 13.84
C GLU A 26 4.76 -10.49 13.05
N ALA A 27 4.56 -9.18 12.93
CA ALA A 27 3.50 -8.61 12.09
C ALA A 27 3.67 -9.02 10.63
N ASP A 28 4.91 -9.00 10.10
CA ASP A 28 5.20 -9.47 8.75
C ASP A 28 4.82 -10.94 8.58
N ALA A 29 5.24 -11.80 9.51
CA ALA A 29 4.91 -13.23 9.48
C ALA A 29 3.39 -13.49 9.54
N LEU A 30 2.62 -12.71 10.31
CA LEU A 30 1.17 -12.79 10.34
C LEU A 30 0.53 -12.29 9.04
N ILE A 31 1.05 -11.19 8.47
CA ILE A 31 0.58 -10.65 7.19
C ILE A 31 0.80 -11.66 6.05
N GLY A 32 1.94 -12.37 6.04
CA GLY A 32 2.23 -13.41 5.06
C GLY A 32 1.28 -14.63 5.12
N GLN A 33 0.53 -14.78 6.21
CA GLN A 33 -0.47 -15.85 6.35
C GLN A 33 -1.87 -15.45 5.89
N LEU A 34 -2.10 -14.16 5.65
CA LEU A 34 -3.41 -13.65 5.20
C LEU A 34 -3.83 -14.30 3.89
N GLN A 35 -5.12 -14.54 3.76
CA GLN A 35 -5.76 -15.03 2.54
C GLN A 35 -6.60 -13.93 1.93
N SER A 36 -6.96 -14.06 0.64
CA SER A 36 -7.83 -13.07 -0.01
C SER A 36 -9.20 -12.94 0.67
N ALA A 37 -9.66 -14.00 1.35
CA ALA A 37 -10.89 -13.99 2.13
C ALA A 37 -10.83 -13.10 3.38
N ASP A 38 -9.62 -12.79 3.88
CA ASP A 38 -9.41 -11.95 5.06
C ASP A 38 -9.46 -10.45 4.73
N VAL A 39 -9.30 -10.09 3.45
CA VAL A 39 -9.19 -8.70 2.99
C VAL A 39 -10.40 -7.84 3.38
N PRO A 40 -11.68 -8.28 3.25
CA PRO A 40 -12.81 -7.47 3.70
C PRO A 40 -12.75 -7.12 5.18
N ALA A 41 -12.34 -8.07 6.03
CA ALA A 41 -12.20 -7.83 7.46
C ALA A 41 -10.98 -6.95 7.78
N LEU A 42 -9.88 -7.11 7.03
CA LEU A 42 -8.72 -6.23 7.14
C LEU A 42 -9.05 -4.78 6.76
N LEU A 43 -9.85 -4.56 5.71
CA LEU A 43 -10.32 -3.23 5.30
C LEU A 43 -11.28 -2.61 6.33
N ALA A 44 -12.07 -3.43 7.03
CA ALA A 44 -12.89 -2.96 8.13
C ALA A 44 -12.02 -2.52 9.33
N LEU A 45 -10.99 -3.29 9.68
CA LEU A 45 -10.00 -2.89 10.68
C LEU A 45 -9.27 -1.62 10.28
N TRP A 46 -8.83 -1.52 9.03
CA TRP A 46 -8.14 -0.33 8.50
C TRP A 46 -8.93 0.96 8.76
N GLN A 47 -10.24 0.95 8.49
CA GLN A 47 -11.12 2.09 8.73
C GLN A 47 -11.42 2.33 10.22
N ALA A 48 -11.41 1.28 11.04
CA ALA A 48 -11.72 1.36 12.47
C ALA A 48 -10.50 1.70 13.36
N ARG A 49 -9.29 1.66 12.81
CA ARG A 49 -8.03 1.79 13.56
C ARG A 49 -7.30 3.11 13.26
N SER A 50 -6.34 3.44 14.13
CA SER A 50 -5.59 4.68 14.07
C SER A 50 -4.58 4.71 12.92
N LEU A 51 -4.06 5.91 12.62
CA LEU A 51 -2.99 6.06 11.63
C LEU A 51 -1.73 5.24 11.97
N CYS A 52 -1.35 5.17 13.25
CA CYS A 52 -0.21 4.36 13.70
C CYS A 52 -0.40 2.87 13.34
N TRP A 53 -1.60 2.34 13.55
CA TRP A 53 -1.94 0.97 13.14
C TRP A 53 -1.78 0.76 11.63
N GLN A 54 -2.28 1.70 10.82
CA GLN A 54 -2.18 1.64 9.35
C GLN A 54 -0.71 1.73 8.89
N GLN A 55 0.09 2.59 9.53
CA GLN A 55 1.53 2.72 9.28
C GLN A 55 2.28 1.42 9.56
N ARG A 56 2.01 0.79 10.71
CA ARG A 56 2.65 -0.49 11.09
C ARG A 56 2.28 -1.62 10.16
N LEU A 57 1.00 -1.77 9.81
CA LEU A 57 0.57 -2.77 8.82
C LEU A 57 1.33 -2.56 7.50
N THR A 58 1.36 -1.32 7.02
CA THR A 58 2.02 -0.96 5.77
C THR A 58 3.51 -1.24 5.83
N GLN A 59 4.20 -0.89 6.93
CA GLN A 59 5.61 -1.13 7.13
C GLN A 59 5.93 -2.63 7.14
N ALA A 60 5.16 -3.41 7.89
CA ALA A 60 5.36 -4.84 8.08
C ALA A 60 4.87 -5.70 6.90
N SER A 61 4.30 -5.14 5.82
CA SER A 61 3.76 -5.93 4.70
C SER A 61 4.83 -6.52 3.76
N GLY A 62 6.01 -6.90 4.25
CA GLY A 62 7.12 -7.37 3.41
C GLY A 62 6.85 -8.71 2.70
N SER A 63 6.12 -9.59 3.36
CA SER A 63 5.79 -10.96 2.93
C SER A 63 4.35 -11.12 2.46
N ILE A 64 3.61 -10.01 2.31
CA ILE A 64 2.22 -10.05 1.87
C ILE A 64 2.08 -10.75 0.51
N ASP A 65 1.14 -11.69 0.43
CA ASP A 65 0.85 -12.37 -0.83
C ASP A 65 0.35 -11.38 -1.90
N GLY A 66 0.76 -11.60 -3.15
CA GLY A 66 0.44 -10.70 -4.26
C GLY A 66 -1.06 -10.58 -4.55
N ALA A 67 -1.85 -11.65 -4.37
CA ALA A 67 -3.29 -11.59 -4.56
C ALA A 67 -3.98 -10.84 -3.41
N VAL A 68 -3.52 -11.05 -2.17
CA VAL A 68 -3.97 -10.29 -1.00
C VAL A 68 -3.67 -8.81 -1.16
N LEU A 69 -2.44 -8.47 -1.55
CA LEU A 69 -2.00 -7.09 -1.77
C LEU A 69 -2.84 -6.39 -2.85
N ARG A 70 -3.11 -7.06 -3.97
CA ARG A 70 -3.97 -6.54 -5.03
C ARG A 70 -5.39 -6.27 -4.55
N ALA A 71 -5.98 -7.22 -3.82
CA ALA A 71 -7.32 -7.07 -3.27
C ALA A 71 -7.38 -5.96 -2.21
N LEU A 72 -6.36 -5.85 -1.36
CA LEU A 72 -6.23 -4.78 -0.37
C LEU A 72 -6.15 -3.42 -1.04
N LEU A 73 -5.26 -3.24 -2.02
CA LEU A 73 -5.16 -1.99 -2.79
C LEU A 73 -6.47 -1.63 -3.49
N ALA A 74 -7.13 -2.60 -4.13
CA ALA A 74 -8.44 -2.38 -4.76
C ALA A 74 -9.49 -1.87 -3.76
N GLY A 75 -9.48 -2.38 -2.53
CA GLY A 75 -10.37 -1.92 -1.46
C GLY A 75 -9.98 -0.55 -0.90
N LEU A 76 -8.69 -0.30 -0.68
CA LEU A 76 -8.20 0.98 -0.17
C LEU A 76 -8.52 2.14 -1.11
N LEU A 77 -8.45 1.93 -2.43
CA LEU A 77 -8.81 2.93 -3.43
C LEU A 77 -10.31 3.29 -3.44
N GLN A 78 -11.17 2.47 -2.83
CA GLN A 78 -12.61 2.75 -2.72
C GLN A 78 -12.95 3.55 -1.46
N ILE A 79 -12.02 3.68 -0.51
CA ILE A 79 -12.22 4.48 0.70
C ILE A 79 -12.07 5.96 0.31
N LYS A 80 -13.13 6.74 0.56
CA LYS A 80 -13.21 8.15 0.12
C LYS A 80 -12.26 9.10 0.86
N GLU A 81 -11.83 8.72 2.07
CA GLU A 81 -10.88 9.49 2.86
C GLU A 81 -9.44 9.13 2.47
N ALA A 82 -8.51 10.08 2.63
CA ALA A 82 -7.12 9.92 2.21
C ALA A 82 -6.52 8.64 2.81
N THR A 83 -6.35 7.62 1.97
CA THR A 83 -5.83 6.33 2.38
C THR A 83 -4.30 6.43 2.52
N HIS A 84 -3.83 6.36 3.76
CA HIS A 84 -2.41 6.21 4.06
C HIS A 84 -1.88 4.92 3.40
N GLY A 85 -0.57 4.85 3.15
CA GLY A 85 0.09 3.59 2.79
C GLY A 85 -0.13 3.08 1.37
N VAL A 86 -0.98 3.69 0.53
CA VAL A 86 -1.25 3.19 -0.83
C VAL A 86 0.03 3.12 -1.65
N PHE A 87 0.86 4.17 -1.64
CA PHE A 87 2.10 4.17 -2.41
C PHE A 87 3.15 3.19 -1.86
N GLU A 88 3.24 3.04 -0.55
CA GLU A 88 4.11 2.08 0.11
C GLU A 88 3.69 0.63 -0.20
N LEU A 89 2.39 0.35 -0.21
CA LEU A 89 1.85 -0.96 -0.59
C LEU A 89 2.02 -1.20 -2.09
N MET A 90 1.81 -0.18 -2.94
CA MET A 90 2.09 -0.26 -4.38
C MET A 90 3.54 -0.61 -4.66
N ALA A 91 4.50 -0.07 -3.89
CA ALA A 91 5.92 -0.37 -4.08
C ALA A 91 6.28 -1.85 -3.84
N ARG A 92 5.39 -2.61 -3.19
CA ARG A 92 5.52 -4.05 -2.92
C ARG A 92 4.79 -4.91 -3.94
N LEU A 93 4.01 -4.33 -4.85
CA LEU A 93 3.36 -5.09 -5.91
C LEU A 93 4.43 -5.72 -6.81
N PRO A 94 4.31 -7.01 -7.13
CA PRO A 94 5.05 -7.59 -8.24
C PRO A 94 4.80 -6.76 -9.50
N PRO A 95 5.79 -6.58 -10.40
CA PRO A 95 5.63 -5.80 -11.62
C PRO A 95 4.34 -6.17 -12.34
N VAL A 96 3.43 -5.20 -12.41
CA VAL A 96 2.10 -5.38 -12.97
C VAL A 96 2.18 -4.99 -14.43
N ALA A 97 2.40 -5.98 -15.30
CA ALA A 97 2.40 -5.78 -16.75
C ALA A 97 0.99 -5.68 -17.35
N ASP A 98 -0.07 -5.72 -16.53
CA ASP A 98 -1.45 -5.84 -16.99
C ASP A 98 -2.19 -4.50 -17.12
N THR A 99 -3.20 -4.50 -17.99
CA THR A 99 -4.21 -3.44 -18.10
C THR A 99 -5.43 -3.78 -17.23
N SER A 100 -5.21 -4.37 -16.06
CA SER A 100 -6.31 -4.72 -15.17
C SER A 100 -7.04 -3.47 -14.66
N PRO A 101 -8.32 -3.60 -14.23
CA PRO A 101 -9.04 -2.50 -13.58
C PRO A 101 -8.29 -1.91 -12.39
N LEU A 102 -7.55 -2.75 -11.63
CA LEU A 102 -6.72 -2.28 -10.53
C LEU A 102 -5.57 -1.39 -11.04
N SER A 103 -4.87 -1.80 -12.09
CA SER A 103 -3.79 -1.01 -12.68
C SER A 103 -4.26 0.36 -13.17
N GLU A 104 -5.44 0.44 -13.78
CA GLU A 104 -6.04 1.73 -14.18
C GLU A 104 -6.42 2.57 -12.96
N ALA A 105 -7.04 1.99 -11.93
CA ALA A 105 -7.39 2.71 -10.70
C ALA A 105 -6.16 3.24 -9.94
N LEU A 106 -5.06 2.47 -9.93
CA LEU A 106 -3.79 2.89 -9.36
C LEU A 106 -3.15 4.04 -10.15
N LEU A 107 -3.28 4.03 -11.48
CA LEU A 107 -2.83 5.14 -12.33
C LEU A 107 -3.67 6.40 -12.11
N ASP A 108 -5.00 6.26 -12.04
CA ASP A 108 -5.90 7.39 -11.75
C ASP A 108 -5.56 8.02 -10.39
N TYR A 109 -5.34 7.19 -9.37
CA TYR A 109 -4.92 7.63 -8.04
C TYR A 109 -3.56 8.34 -8.07
N ALA A 110 -2.56 7.76 -8.75
CA ALA A 110 -1.22 8.33 -8.84
C ALA A 110 -1.20 9.66 -9.60
N GLU A 111 -1.97 9.78 -10.69
CA GLU A 111 -2.12 11.00 -11.48
C GLU A 111 -2.78 12.12 -10.66
N GLN A 112 -3.87 11.82 -9.93
CA GLN A 112 -4.51 12.79 -9.05
C GLN A 112 -3.56 13.25 -7.93
N ALA A 113 -2.87 12.31 -7.28
CA ALA A 113 -1.92 12.61 -6.22
C ALA A 113 -0.73 13.43 -6.73
N TRP A 114 -0.27 13.18 -7.96
CA TRP A 114 0.82 13.91 -8.60
C TRP A 114 0.52 15.41 -8.73
N HIS A 115 -0.71 15.74 -9.14
CA HIS A 115 -1.16 17.12 -9.26
C HIS A 115 -1.48 17.77 -7.91
N ALA A 116 -2.01 17.00 -6.95
CA ALA A 116 -2.42 17.53 -5.65
C ALA A 116 -1.23 17.78 -4.69
N HIS A 117 -0.16 16.98 -4.76
CA HIS A 117 0.88 16.93 -3.73
C HIS A 117 2.30 16.84 -4.30
N GLN A 118 2.90 17.98 -4.63
CA GLN A 118 4.28 18.03 -5.14
C GLN A 118 5.30 17.33 -4.24
N ALA A 119 5.15 17.43 -2.91
CA ALA A 119 6.04 16.77 -1.95
C ALA A 119 6.06 15.23 -2.07
N ARG A 120 5.03 14.62 -2.68
CA ARG A 120 4.92 13.16 -2.86
C ARG A 120 5.41 12.67 -4.22
N GLN A 121 5.81 13.55 -5.14
CA GLN A 121 6.17 13.17 -6.51
C GLN A 121 7.28 12.11 -6.59
N ARG A 122 8.31 12.21 -5.72
CA ARG A 122 9.37 11.19 -5.65
C ARG A 122 8.85 9.83 -5.15
N GLN A 123 7.93 9.84 -4.20
CA GLN A 123 7.31 8.60 -3.72
C GLN A 123 6.46 7.96 -4.82
N ILE A 124 5.66 8.78 -5.53
CA ILE A 124 4.86 8.35 -6.68
C ILE A 124 5.75 7.70 -7.76
N GLN A 125 6.86 8.36 -8.11
CA GLN A 125 7.85 7.83 -9.05
C GLN A 125 8.35 6.44 -8.61
N ILE A 126 8.83 6.31 -7.38
CA ILE A 126 9.38 5.06 -6.85
C ILE A 126 8.32 3.95 -6.88
N SER A 127 7.13 4.22 -6.35
CA SER A 127 6.05 3.25 -6.28
C SER A 127 5.60 2.79 -7.67
N CYS A 128 5.41 3.71 -8.61
CA CYS A 128 5.05 3.38 -9.98
C CYS A 128 6.18 2.65 -10.72
N TRP A 129 7.44 2.90 -10.38
CA TRP A 129 8.57 2.18 -10.97
C TRP A 129 8.62 0.74 -10.49
N SER A 130 8.51 0.52 -9.18
CA SER A 130 8.54 -0.83 -8.57
C SER A 130 7.47 -1.76 -9.16
N CYS A 131 6.26 -1.25 -9.37
CA CYS A 131 5.14 -2.03 -9.93
C CYS A 131 5.02 -1.97 -11.46
N GLY A 132 5.97 -1.34 -12.18
CA GLY A 132 5.98 -1.30 -13.64
C GLY A 132 5.00 -0.33 -14.30
N LEU A 133 4.35 0.56 -13.53
CA LEU A 133 3.37 1.53 -14.03
C LEU A 133 4.00 2.86 -14.51
N SER A 134 5.30 3.11 -14.27
CA SER A 134 5.94 4.40 -14.62
C SER A 134 5.70 4.86 -16.05
N GLY A 135 5.86 3.98 -17.05
CA GLY A 135 5.72 4.39 -18.45
C GLY A 135 4.29 4.85 -18.78
N ARG A 136 3.28 4.22 -18.16
CA ARG A 136 1.86 4.58 -18.36
C ARG A 136 1.53 5.88 -17.63
N LEU A 137 2.06 6.07 -16.43
CA LEU A 137 1.88 7.33 -15.68
C LEU A 137 2.54 8.49 -16.42
N LEU A 138 3.80 8.35 -16.87
CA LEU A 138 4.50 9.36 -17.67
C LEU A 138 3.69 9.76 -18.91
N LYS A 139 3.12 8.78 -19.62
CA LYS A 139 2.25 9.05 -20.77
C LYS A 139 1.00 9.87 -20.41
N ARG A 140 0.33 9.56 -19.30
CA ARG A 140 -0.84 10.32 -18.80
C ARG A 140 -0.47 11.75 -18.43
N LEU A 141 0.70 11.93 -17.80
CA LEU A 141 1.24 13.24 -17.42
C LEU A 141 1.80 14.04 -18.61
N GLY A 142 1.86 13.48 -19.82
CA GLY A 142 2.46 14.13 -20.99
C GLY A 142 3.99 14.27 -20.90
N LEU A 143 4.66 13.43 -20.12
CA LEU A 143 6.11 13.44 -19.90
C LEU A 143 6.79 12.30 -20.67
N SER A 144 8.00 12.54 -21.16
CA SER A 144 8.81 11.50 -21.83
C SER A 144 9.69 10.75 -20.84
N SER A 145 10.10 11.41 -19.76
CA SER A 145 10.92 10.82 -18.69
C SER A 145 10.66 11.49 -17.33
N TRP A 146 11.08 10.84 -16.24
CA TRP A 146 11.04 11.46 -14.91
C TRP A 146 11.95 12.68 -14.79
N LYS A 147 13.01 12.77 -15.60
CA LYS A 147 13.89 13.94 -15.64
C LYS A 147 13.16 15.19 -16.12
N ASP A 148 12.17 15.03 -16.99
CA ASP A 148 11.33 16.14 -17.48
C ASP A 148 10.49 16.75 -16.34
N ALA A 149 10.25 15.98 -15.28
CA ALA A 149 9.61 16.44 -14.04
C ALA A 149 10.59 16.89 -12.95
N GLY A 150 11.91 16.91 -13.22
CA GLY A 150 12.93 17.27 -12.24
C GLY A 150 13.26 16.18 -11.21
N LEU A 151 12.97 14.91 -11.52
CA LEU A 151 13.25 13.74 -10.67
C LEU A 151 14.33 12.81 -11.25
#